data_AF-B9P6L8-F1
#
_entry.id   AF-B9P6L8-F1
#
_cell.length_a   1.000
_cell.length_b   1.000
_cell.length_c   1.000
_cell.angle_alpha   90.00
_cell.angle_beta   90.00
_cell.angle_gamma   90.00
#
_symmetry.space_group_name_H-M   'P 1'
#
loop_
_entity.id
_entity.type
_entity.pdbx_description
1 polymer ?
#
loop_
_entity_poly.entity_id
_entity_poly.type
_entity_poly.pdbx_seq_one_letter_code
_entity_poly.pdbx_strand_id
1 'polypeptide(L)' 'MGSEVLARGDVFSHGILLLELFTGKRPSDDMFKEGLDLHKFANAALPEQVVDVVDPILLQEMKKIQRQEQTVATRFRGV' A
#
# COMPACT_ATOMS: atom_id res chain seq x y z
N MET A 1 -24.89 21.53 -0.53
CA MET A 1 -23.49 21.93 -0.32
C MET A 1 -22.78 21.07 0.74
N GLY A 2 -23.40 20.70 1.87
CA GLY A 2 -22.75 19.83 2.87
C GLY A 2 -22.51 18.36 2.46
N SER A 3 -23.34 17.80 1.58
CA SER A 3 -23.21 16.40 1.14
C SER A 3 -21.98 16.12 0.27
N GLU A 4 -21.59 17.08 -0.58
CA GLU A 4 -20.41 16.94 -1.45
C GLU A 4 -19.10 17.01 -0.65
N VAL A 5 -19.07 17.82 0.41
CA VAL A 5 -17.92 17.95 1.30
C VAL A 5 -17.69 16.67 2.11
N LEU A 6 -18.77 16.03 2.58
CA LEU A 6 -18.70 14.74 3.27
C LEU A 6 -18.19 13.63 2.33
N ALA A 7 -18.74 13.53 1.12
CA ALA A 7 -18.29 12.53 0.14
C ALA A 7 -16.80 12.69 -0.24
N ARG A 8 -16.32 13.94 -0.40
CA ARG A 8 -14.88 14.19 -0.63
C ARG A 8 -14.02 13.84 0.58
N GLY A 9 -14.51 14.14 1.80
CA GLY A 9 -13.84 13.77 3.04
C GLY A 9 -13.74 12.26 3.24
N ASP A 10 -14.80 11.53 2.91
CA ASP A 10 -14.82 10.07 2.94
C ASP A 10 -13.81 9.50 1.94
N VAL A 11 -13.79 9.94 0.69
CA VAL A 11 -12.82 9.45 -0.30
C VAL A 11 -11.37 9.72 0.15
N PHE A 12 -11.09 10.91 0.68
CA PHE A 12 -9.75 11.26 1.15
C PHE A 12 -9.33 10.38 2.34
N SER A 13 -10.19 10.26 3.35
CA SER A 13 -9.91 9.45 4.54
C SER A 13 -9.74 7.96 4.20
N HIS A 14 -10.58 7.41 3.31
CA HIS A 14 -10.41 6.05 2.81
C HIS A 14 -9.08 5.88 2.06
N GLY A 15 -8.68 6.87 1.26
CA GLY A 15 -7.38 6.88 0.59
C GLY A 15 -6.21 6.80 1.57
N ILE A 16 -6.25 7.58 2.65
CA ILE A 16 -5.23 7.53 3.71
C ILE A 16 -5.22 6.18 4.41
N LEU A 17 -6.38 5.62 4.78
CA LEU A 17 -6.46 4.30 5.40
C LEU A 17 -5.84 3.20 4.53
N LEU A 18 -6.04 3.27 3.21
CA LEU A 18 -5.39 2.33 2.28
C LEU A 18 -3.88 2.51 2.28
N LEU A 19 -3.39 3.74 2.27
CA LEU A 19 -1.94 4.00 2.36
C LEU A 19 -1.36 3.52 3.70
N GLU A 20 -2.07 3.69 4.81
CA GLU A 20 -1.67 3.16 6.12
C GLU A 20 -1.54 1.64 6.07
N LEU A 21 -2.54 0.96 5.50
CA LEU A 21 -2.55 -0.49 5.37
C LEU A 21 -1.39 -1.00 4.50
N PHE A 22 -1.16 -0.37 3.34
CA PHE A 22 -0.13 -0.85 2.40
C PHE A 22 1.28 -0.54 2.84
N THR A 23 1.51 0.59 3.53
CA THR A 23 2.85 1.04 3.92
C THR A 23 3.23 0.67 5.35
N GLY A 24 2.24 0.29 6.17
CA GLY A 24 2.40 0.03 7.60
C GLY A 24 2.71 1.29 8.43
N LYS A 25 2.59 2.49 7.84
CA LYS A 25 2.92 3.77 8.49
C LYS A 25 1.68 4.57 8.82
N ARG A 26 1.71 5.30 9.92
CA ARG A 26 0.60 6.17 10.35
C ARG A 26 0.83 7.60 9.86
N PRO A 27 -0.20 8.37 9.47
CA PRO A 27 -0.05 9.79 9.11
C PRO A 27 0.51 10.62 10.25
N SER A 28 0.40 10.12 11.49
CA SER A 28 0.93 10.73 12.71
C SER A 28 2.39 10.36 13.02
N ASP A 29 3.04 9.51 12.21
CA ASP A 29 4.43 9.13 12.44
C ASP A 29 5.35 10.35 12.36
N ASP A 30 6.39 10.37 13.19
CA ASP A 30 7.27 11.53 13.34
C ASP A 30 7.97 11.97 12.03
N MET A 31 8.11 11.06 11.07
CA MET A 31 8.69 11.35 9.76
C MET A 31 7.80 12.22 8.86
N PHE A 32 6.51 12.39 9.19
CA PHE A 32 5.53 13.17 8.43
C PHE A 32 5.30 14.57 9.03
N LYS A 33 6.38 15.19 9.52
CA LYS A 33 6.37 16.57 10.00
C LYS A 33 6.84 17.53 8.90
N GLU A 34 6.75 18.83 9.18
CA GLU A 34 7.35 19.88 8.33
C GLU A 34 6.85 19.88 6.88
N GLY A 35 5.57 19.57 6.67
CA GLY A 35 4.95 19.58 5.35
C GLY A 35 5.16 18.30 4.53
N LEU A 36 5.80 17.28 5.10
CA LEU A 36 5.71 15.90 4.61
C LEU A 36 4.39 15.27 5.08
N ASP A 37 3.90 14.30 4.33
CA ASP A 37 2.73 13.50 4.69
C ASP A 37 2.80 12.12 4.03
N LEU A 38 1.97 11.20 4.52
CA LEU A 38 1.91 9.82 4.04
C LEU A 38 1.58 9.73 2.53
N HIS A 39 0.75 10.64 2.03
CA HIS A 39 0.36 10.69 0.63
C HIS A 39 1.55 11.08 -0.26
N LYS A 40 2.30 12.13 0.10
CA LYS A 40 3.52 12.55 -0.61
C LYS A 40 4.59 11.47 -0.59
N PHE A 41 4.77 10.80 0.55
CA PHE A 41 5.69 9.68 0.68
C PHE A 41 5.35 8.54 -0.29
N ALA A 42 4.09 8.10 -0.32
CA ALA A 42 3.65 7.05 -1.24
C ALA A 42 3.73 7.50 -2.71
N ASN A 43 3.35 8.74 -3.01
CA ASN A 43 3.36 9.28 -4.37
C ASN A 43 4.78 9.40 -4.94
N ALA A 44 5.78 9.72 -4.11
CA ALA A 44 7.18 9.81 -4.54
C ALA A 44 7.78 8.47 -4.98
N ALA A 45 7.16 7.35 -4.60
CA ALA A 45 7.61 6.01 -4.95
C ALA A 45 6.94 5.45 -6.22
N LEU A 46 5.94 6.13 -6.78
CA LEU A 46 5.20 5.62 -7.92
C LEU A 46 5.83 6.04 -9.27
N PRO A 47 5.77 5.16 -10.28
CA PRO A 47 5.50 3.72 -10.21
C PRO A 47 6.72 2.84 -9.90
N GLU A 48 7.95 3.36 -10.00
CA GLU A 48 9.15 2.52 -10.08
C GLU A 48 9.62 1.95 -8.74
N GLN A 49 9.29 2.60 -7.62
CA GLN A 49 9.83 2.32 -6.29
C GLN A 49 8.75 1.85 -5.29
N VAL A 50 7.61 1.36 -5.78
CA VAL A 50 6.49 0.91 -4.92
C VAL A 50 6.93 -0.12 -3.89
N VAL A 51 7.85 -1.01 -4.25
CA VAL A 51 8.37 -2.05 -3.36
C VAL A 51 9.07 -1.48 -2.13
N ASP A 52 9.62 -0.27 -2.22
CA ASP A 52 10.39 0.37 -1.14
C ASP A 52 9.49 1.02 -0.08
N VAL A 53 8.22 1.27 -0.42
CA VAL A 53 7.25 1.90 0.49
C VAL A 53 6.22 0.93 1.06
N VAL A 54 6.07 -0.25 0.46
CA VAL A 54 5.16 -1.31 0.95
C VAL A 54 5.69 -1.92 2.25
N ASP A 55 4.77 -2.24 3.17
CA ASP A 55 5.06 -2.93 4.41
C ASP A 55 5.86 -4.23 4.12
N PRO A 56 7.04 -4.42 4.73
CA PRO A 56 7.85 -5.62 4.52
C PRO A 56 7.12 -6.94 4.82
N ILE A 57 6.20 -6.95 5.78
CA ILE A 57 5.36 -8.10 6.12
C ILE A 57 4.44 -8.41 4.95
N LEU A 58 3.73 -7.41 4.42
CA LEU A 58 2.87 -7.58 3.25
C LEU A 58 3.67 -8.06 2.03
N LEU A 59 4.84 -7.47 1.79
CA LEU A 59 5.72 -7.88 0.70
C LEU A 59 6.19 -9.33 0.84
N GLN A 60 6.46 -9.78 2.07
CA GLN A 60 6.83 -11.17 2.34
C GLN A 60 5.67 -12.13 2.05
N GLU A 61 4.44 -11.78 2.45
CA GLU A 61 3.25 -12.59 2.18
C GLU A 61 2.96 -12.69 0.67
N MET A 62 3.08 -11.58 -0.08
CA MET A 62 2.96 -11.59 -1.54
C MET A 62 3.96 -12.56 -2.19
N LYS A 63 5.21 -12.56 -1.73
CA LYS A 63 6.24 -13.50 -2.21
C LYS A 63 5.91 -14.96 -1.85
N LYS A 64 5.25 -15.22 -0.72
CA LYS A 64 4.80 -16.58 -0.35
C LYS A 64 3.68 -17.05 -1.28
N ILE A 65 2.68 -16.20 -1.53
CA ILE A 65 1.55 -16.49 -2.42
C ILE A 65 2.06 -16.81 -3.83
N GLN A 66 2.93 -15.97 -4.38
CA GLN A 66 3.53 -16.19 -5.71
C GLN A 66 4.29 -17.53 -5.81
N ARG A 67 5.08 -17.89 -4.79
CA ARG A 67 5.79 -19.17 -4.75
C ARG A 67 4.85 -20.37 -4.70
N GLN A 68 3.73 -20.26 -3.97
CA GLN A 68 2.72 -21.32 -3.91
C GLN A 68 2.05 -21.53 -5.26
N GLU A 69 1.65 -20.45 -5.95
CA GLU A 69 1.07 -20.53 -7.30
C GLU A 69 2.03 -21.18 -8.31
N GLN A 70 3.31 -20.81 -8.27
CA GLN A 70 4.34 -21.42 -9.12
C GLN A 70 4.57 -22.90 -8.80
N THR A 71 4.51 -23.28 -7.52
CA THR A 71 4.64 -24.68 -7.10
C THR A 71 3.49 -25.53 -7.64
N VAL A 72 2.26 -25.00 -7.57
CA VAL A 72 1.06 -25.64 -8.13
C VAL A 72 1.17 -25.74 -9.65
N ALA A 73 1.51 -24.65 -10.34
CA ALA A 73 1.64 -24.62 -11.80
C ALA A 73 2.76 -25.56 -12.34
N THR A 74 3.83 -25.77 -11.57
CA THR A 74 4.93 -26.66 -11.95
C THR A 74 4.57 -28.13 -11.74
N ARG A 75 3.78 -28.45 -10.71
CA ARG A 75 3.35 -29.82 -10.39
C ARG A 75 2.47 -30.46 -11.48
N PHE A 76 1.81 -29.66 -12.31
CA PHE A 76 1.00 -30.13 -13.44
C PHE A 76 1.76 -30.18 -14.78
N ARG A 77 3.03 -29.73 -14.82
CA ARG A 77 3.82 -29.65 -16.06
C ARG A 77 4.71 -30.87 -16.30
N GLY A 78 4.64 -31.88 -15.43
CA GLY A 78 5.47 -33.09 -15.45
C GLY A 78 4.71 -34.39 -15.74
N VAL A 79 3.56 -34.32 -16.40
CA VAL A 79 2.81 -35.49 -16.91
C VAL A 79 2.72 -35.42 -18.42
#